data_AF-A0A2D6LK30-F1
#
_entry.id   AF-A0A2D6LK30-F1
#
_cell.length_a   1.000
_cell.length_b   1.000
_cell.length_c   1.000
_cell.angle_alpha   90.00
_cell.angle_beta   90.00
_cell.angle_gamma   90.00
#
_symmetry.space_group_name_H-M   'P 1'
#
loop_
_entity.id
_entity.type
_entity.pdbx_description
1 polymer ?
#
loop_
_entity_poly.entity_id
_entity_poly.type
_entity_poly.pdbx_seq_one_letter_code
_entity_poly.pdbx_strand_id
1 'polypeptide(L)'
;MTHSIRSQHRRGFTVLELVVVIAILVALAGSAVMMMDRVEMQAESQITLGEMDEIKRAIVQFKKDTGFLPKQGPFDLDTRAGGFVPLVNIPAFVPVAQKTAWFDSPANFWQLYENPLIGTGHALEDFNPVTARGWNGPYLSRRGEGLVDIGDNLQTDGSGSPTAGVVLPQVYGVADPYVSTPIGSYLVWRPSDGATPYARWGRPYFLFDLDQDSLARIVGSGDNAIYEGGAGDDVVAELLR
;
A
#
# COMPACT_ATOMS: atom_id res chain seq x y z
N MET A 1 60.29 1.63 61.88
CA MET A 1 59.48 2.22 60.79
C MET A 1 58.21 1.40 60.65
N THR A 2 57.09 1.90 61.19
CA THR A 2 55.79 1.22 61.22
C THR A 2 54.89 1.78 60.11
N HIS A 3 54.55 0.94 59.13
CA HIS A 3 53.60 1.28 58.07
C HIS A 3 52.17 1.24 58.63
N SER A 4 51.51 2.40 58.69
CA SER A 4 50.09 2.51 59.00
C SER A 4 49.28 2.21 57.74
N ILE A 5 48.56 1.08 57.75
CA ILE A 5 47.63 0.70 56.68
C ILE A 5 46.29 1.41 56.98
N ARG A 6 45.97 2.46 56.22
CA ARG A 6 44.64 3.10 56.23
C ARG A 6 43.62 2.16 55.60
N SER A 7 42.68 1.64 56.38
CA SER A 7 41.49 0.98 55.84
C SER A 7 40.54 2.05 55.28
N GLN A 8 40.34 2.03 53.97
CA GLN A 8 39.24 2.79 53.35
C GLN A 8 37.94 2.04 53.65
N HIS A 9 37.05 2.64 54.45
CA HIS A 9 35.68 2.17 54.58
C HIS A 9 34.99 2.23 53.22
N ARG A 10 34.87 1.08 52.55
CA ARG A 10 33.94 0.91 51.43
C ARG A 10 32.53 1.01 52.01
N ARG A 11 31.86 2.13 51.78
CA ARG A 11 30.42 2.27 52.06
C ARG A 11 29.69 1.32 51.11
N GLY A 12 29.11 0.26 51.68
CA GLY A 12 28.26 -0.68 50.94
C GLY A 12 26.96 0.01 50.55
N PHE A 13 26.56 -0.16 49.28
CA PHE A 13 25.30 0.33 48.72
C PHE A 13 24.13 -0.17 49.58
N THR A 14 23.23 0.72 49.99
CA THR A 14 22.10 0.31 50.83
C THR A 14 20.96 -0.27 49.99
N VAL A 15 20.18 -1.19 50.55
CA VAL A 15 19.00 -1.77 49.87
C VAL A 15 17.99 -0.67 49.47
N LEU A 16 17.86 0.38 50.29
CA LEU A 16 17.01 1.54 50.00
C LEU A 16 17.43 2.23 48.69
N GLU A 17 18.73 2.42 48.50
CA GLU A 17 19.33 3.08 47.33
C GLU A 17 19.05 2.26 46.06
N LEU A 18 19.14 0.93 46.15
CA LEU A 18 18.78 0.04 45.06
C LEU A 18 17.28 0.14 44.71
N VAL A 19 16.39 0.18 45.71
CA VAL A 19 14.94 0.29 45.48
C VAL A 19 14.57 1.65 44.87
N VAL A 20 15.19 2.74 45.34
CA VAL A 20 14.97 4.08 44.76
C VAL A 20 15.44 4.14 43.32
N VAL A 21 16.62 3.58 43.00
CA VAL A 21 17.11 3.52 41.62
C VAL A 21 16.18 2.70 40.74
N ILE A 22 15.74 1.53 41.18
CA ILE A 22 14.80 0.69 40.41
C ILE A 22 13.47 1.43 40.19
N ALA A 23 12.94 2.12 41.22
CA ALA A 23 11.71 2.89 41.09
C ALA A 23 11.84 4.02 40.05
N ILE A 24 12.97 4.74 40.05
CA ILE A 24 13.25 5.77 39.04
C ILE A 24 13.41 5.14 37.65
N LEU A 25 14.12 4.02 37.53
CA LEU A 25 14.29 3.33 36.24
C LEU A 25 12.97 2.83 35.66
N VAL A 26 12.08 2.27 36.49
CA VAL A 26 10.75 1.83 36.05
C VAL A 26 9.89 3.01 35.61
N ALA A 27 9.92 4.13 36.35
CA ALA A 27 9.19 5.32 35.97
C ALA A 27 9.68 5.90 34.62
N LEU A 28 11.00 5.99 34.43
CA LEU A 28 11.60 6.45 33.18
C LEU A 28 11.30 5.51 32.02
N ALA A 29 11.42 4.18 32.22
CA ALA A 29 11.10 3.19 31.20
C ALA A 29 9.63 3.28 30.76
N GLY A 30 8.70 3.40 31.71
CA GLY A 30 7.28 3.59 31.41
C GLY A 30 7.03 4.86 30.58
N SER A 31 7.67 5.98 30.95
CA SER A 31 7.54 7.23 30.19
C SER A 31 8.13 7.16 28.79
N ALA A 32 9.23 6.40 28.60
CA ALA A 32 9.87 6.23 27.31
C ALA A 32 8.99 5.43 26.34
N VAL A 33 8.35 4.35 26.81
CA VAL A 33 7.45 3.52 25.99
C VAL A 33 6.30 4.35 25.42
N MET A 34 5.62 5.15 26.26
CA MET A 34 4.52 6.01 25.81
C MET A 34 4.94 7.07 24.77
N MET A 35 6.21 7.49 24.78
CA MET A 35 6.74 8.44 23.80
C MET A 35 7.04 7.76 22.46
N MET A 36 7.50 6.50 22.49
CA MET A 36 7.82 5.73 21.28
C MET A 36 6.57 5.47 20.43
N ASP A 37 5.46 5.07 21.04
CA ASP A 37 4.20 4.81 20.31
C ASP A 37 3.72 6.04 19.51
N ARG A 38 3.89 7.25 20.08
CA ARG A 38 3.53 8.50 19.38
C ARG A 38 4.43 8.83 18.21
N VAL A 39 5.71 8.51 18.32
CA VAL A 39 6.69 8.74 17.26
C VAL A 39 6.44 7.78 16.09
N GLU A 40 6.07 6.54 16.38
CA GLU A 40 5.72 5.53 15.35
C GLU A 40 4.50 5.96 14.54
N MET A 41 3.37 6.27 15.18
CA MET A 41 2.17 6.75 14.48
C MET A 41 2.43 7.99 13.61
N GLN A 42 3.22 8.95 14.11
CA GLN A 42 3.56 10.14 13.36
C GLN A 42 4.47 9.84 12.15
N ALA A 43 5.40 8.89 12.31
CA ALA A 43 6.27 8.45 11.22
C ALA A 43 5.47 7.71 10.15
N GLU A 44 4.58 6.81 10.53
CA GLU A 44 3.69 6.09 9.60
C GLU A 44 2.82 7.05 8.81
N SER A 45 2.19 8.02 9.47
CA SER A 45 1.40 9.06 8.78
C SER A 45 2.22 9.84 7.74
N GLN A 46 3.47 10.18 8.04
CA GLN A 46 4.35 10.86 7.07
C GLN A 46 4.77 9.96 5.92
N ILE A 47 5.01 8.67 6.19
CA ILE A 47 5.29 7.67 5.16
C ILE A 47 4.09 7.51 4.24
N THR A 48 2.88 7.37 4.79
CA THR A 48 1.64 7.26 4.03
C THR A 48 1.47 8.41 3.04
N LEU A 49 1.67 9.66 3.50
CA LEU A 49 1.58 10.82 2.61
C LEU A 49 2.65 10.81 1.51
N GLY A 50 3.87 10.36 1.83
CA GLY A 50 4.95 10.21 0.85
C GLY A 50 4.65 9.15 -0.20
N GLU A 51 4.15 7.99 0.21
CA GLU A 51 3.75 6.90 -0.68
C GLU A 51 2.56 7.30 -1.56
N MET A 52 1.54 7.96 -1.00
CA MET A 52 0.42 8.48 -1.80
C MET A 52 0.88 9.51 -2.82
N ASP A 53 1.88 10.35 -2.52
CA ASP A 53 2.47 11.28 -3.50
C ASP A 53 3.24 10.53 -4.60
N GLU A 54 3.96 9.46 -4.27
CA GLU A 54 4.62 8.59 -5.26
C GLU A 54 3.59 7.95 -6.21
N ILE A 55 2.54 7.35 -5.65
CA ILE A 55 1.43 6.75 -6.42
C ILE A 55 0.75 7.82 -7.28
N LYS A 56 0.44 8.99 -6.72
CA LYS A 56 -0.15 10.12 -7.46
C LYS A 56 0.73 10.53 -8.63
N ARG A 57 2.04 10.67 -8.43
CA ARG A 57 2.99 11.02 -9.51
C ARG A 57 3.02 9.95 -10.59
N ALA A 58 3.02 8.67 -10.23
CA ALA A 58 3.01 7.57 -11.19
C ALA A 58 1.74 7.61 -12.07
N ILE A 59 0.57 7.82 -11.46
CA ILE A 59 -0.71 7.92 -12.19
C ILE A 59 -0.78 9.17 -13.06
N VAL A 60 -0.33 10.32 -12.54
CA VAL A 60 -0.27 11.55 -13.32
C VAL A 60 0.70 11.41 -14.49
N GLN A 61 1.82 10.72 -14.31
CA GLN A 61 2.78 10.44 -15.38
C GLN A 61 2.18 9.50 -16.43
N PHE A 62 1.52 8.41 -16.00
CA PHE A 62 0.75 7.52 -16.88
C PHE A 62 -0.25 8.33 -17.73
N LYS A 63 -0.98 9.26 -17.12
CA LYS A 63 -1.94 10.12 -17.84
C LYS A 63 -1.28 11.09 -18.80
N LYS A 64 -0.13 11.67 -18.44
CA LYS A 64 0.62 12.55 -19.35
C LYS A 64 1.09 11.80 -20.59
N ASP A 65 1.64 10.60 -20.40
CA ASP A 65 2.22 9.80 -21.48
C ASP A 65 1.12 9.17 -22.34
N THR A 66 0.02 8.74 -21.75
CA THR A 66 -1.01 7.98 -22.49
C THR A 66 -2.21 8.84 -22.90
N GLY A 67 -2.49 9.90 -22.16
CA GLY A 67 -3.70 10.72 -22.23
C GLY A 67 -4.87 10.24 -21.39
N PHE A 68 -4.75 9.10 -20.71
CA PHE A 68 -5.84 8.43 -19.99
C PHE A 68 -5.42 8.13 -18.56
N LEU A 69 -6.36 8.10 -17.61
CA LEU A 69 -6.11 7.42 -16.35
C LEU A 69 -6.08 5.90 -16.56
N PRO A 70 -5.50 5.12 -15.63
CA PRO A 70 -5.63 3.66 -15.67
C PRO A 70 -7.10 3.23 -15.81
N LYS A 71 -7.33 2.12 -16.51
CA LYS A 71 -8.65 1.53 -16.79
C LYS A 71 -9.60 2.41 -17.63
N GLN A 72 -9.11 3.48 -18.26
CA GLN A 72 -9.89 4.32 -19.17
C GLN A 72 -9.45 4.18 -20.64
N GLY A 73 -10.39 4.47 -21.55
CA GLY A 73 -10.11 4.53 -22.98
C GLY A 73 -9.46 3.22 -23.45
N PRO A 74 -8.37 3.26 -24.23
CA PRO A 74 -7.68 2.05 -24.68
C PRO A 74 -7.17 1.16 -23.56
N PHE A 75 -6.95 1.71 -22.37
CA PHE A 75 -6.51 0.96 -21.19
C PHE A 75 -7.66 0.29 -20.44
N ASP A 76 -8.90 0.35 -20.92
CA ASP A 76 -10.00 -0.49 -20.44
C ASP A 76 -10.05 -1.84 -21.19
N LEU A 77 -10.84 -2.79 -20.70
CA LEU A 77 -11.03 -4.10 -21.32
C LEU A 77 -11.57 -3.99 -22.75
N ASP A 78 -11.07 -4.82 -23.66
CA ASP A 78 -11.51 -4.91 -25.07
C ASP A 78 -13.00 -5.28 -25.26
N THR A 79 -13.61 -5.83 -24.21
CA THR A 79 -15.05 -6.10 -24.12
C THR A 79 -15.91 -4.87 -23.84
N ARG A 80 -15.29 -3.72 -23.54
CA ARG A 80 -15.94 -2.44 -23.20
C ARG A 80 -15.70 -1.40 -24.28
N ALA A 81 -16.58 -0.41 -24.32
CA ALA A 81 -16.54 0.61 -25.36
C ALA A 81 -15.26 1.44 -25.28
N GLY A 82 -14.42 1.37 -26.33
CA GLY A 82 -13.16 2.11 -26.42
C GLY A 82 -11.97 1.43 -25.74
N GLY A 83 -12.18 0.29 -25.07
CA GLY A 83 -11.13 -0.53 -24.48
C GLY A 83 -10.37 -1.36 -25.50
N PHE A 84 -9.10 -1.65 -25.21
CA PHE A 84 -8.20 -2.44 -26.05
C PHE A 84 -7.40 -3.48 -25.25
N VAL A 85 -7.59 -3.58 -23.94
CA VAL A 85 -6.87 -4.55 -23.10
C VAL A 85 -7.57 -5.91 -23.20
N PRO A 86 -6.97 -6.92 -23.85
CA PRO A 86 -7.60 -8.21 -23.98
C PRO A 86 -7.46 -9.01 -22.68
N LEU A 87 -8.46 -9.85 -22.37
CA LEU A 87 -8.41 -10.71 -21.19
C LEU A 87 -7.20 -11.66 -21.19
N VAL A 88 -6.59 -11.95 -22.35
CA VAL A 88 -5.37 -12.76 -22.45
C VAL A 88 -4.14 -12.07 -21.85
N ASN A 89 -4.12 -10.73 -21.82
CA ASN A 89 -3.02 -9.96 -21.22
C ASN A 89 -3.11 -9.91 -19.69
N ILE A 90 -4.27 -10.21 -19.11
CA ILE A 90 -4.41 -10.38 -17.66
C ILE A 90 -3.66 -11.64 -17.22
N PRO A 91 -2.86 -11.57 -16.14
CA PRO A 91 -2.01 -12.68 -15.68
C PRO A 91 -2.72 -14.03 -15.63
N ALA A 92 -2.01 -15.08 -16.03
CA ALA A 92 -2.57 -16.43 -16.17
C ALA A 92 -2.99 -17.07 -14.84
N PHE A 93 -2.44 -16.61 -13.70
CA PHE A 93 -2.83 -17.08 -12.37
C PHE A 93 -4.25 -16.62 -11.96
N VAL A 94 -4.79 -15.58 -12.62
CA VAL A 94 -6.14 -15.10 -12.34
C VAL A 94 -7.16 -16.04 -12.99
N PRO A 95 -8.11 -16.63 -12.21
CA PRO A 95 -9.13 -17.50 -12.78
C PRO A 95 -9.94 -16.77 -13.86
N VAL A 96 -10.25 -17.47 -14.96
CA VAL A 96 -10.96 -16.88 -16.12
C VAL A 96 -12.26 -16.19 -15.71
N ALA A 97 -13.03 -16.80 -14.80
CA ALA A 97 -14.29 -16.26 -14.31
C ALA A 97 -14.13 -14.98 -13.46
N GLN A 98 -12.93 -14.69 -12.96
CA GLN A 98 -12.64 -13.55 -12.10
C GLN A 98 -11.84 -12.45 -12.80
N LYS A 99 -11.39 -12.65 -14.05
CA LYS A 99 -10.50 -11.69 -14.73
C LYS A 99 -11.07 -10.26 -14.80
N THR A 100 -12.37 -10.12 -15.06
CA THR A 100 -13.03 -8.81 -15.07
C THR A 100 -13.02 -8.16 -13.68
N ALA A 101 -13.46 -8.88 -12.65
CA ALA A 101 -13.49 -8.36 -11.28
C ALA A 101 -12.08 -8.06 -10.74
N TRP A 102 -11.09 -8.89 -11.08
CA TRP A 102 -9.69 -8.66 -10.77
C TRP A 102 -9.16 -7.40 -11.44
N PHE A 103 -9.48 -7.19 -12.72
CA PHE A 103 -9.11 -5.98 -13.46
C PHE A 103 -9.75 -4.73 -12.84
N ASP A 104 -11.03 -4.82 -12.47
CA ASP A 104 -11.78 -3.69 -11.91
C ASP A 104 -11.38 -3.35 -10.47
N SER A 105 -10.84 -4.31 -9.72
CA SER A 105 -10.47 -4.14 -8.31
C SER A 105 -9.77 -2.79 -8.05
N PRO A 106 -10.30 -1.95 -7.16
CA PRO A 106 -9.69 -0.66 -6.81
C PRO A 106 -8.27 -0.77 -6.26
N ALA A 107 -7.89 -1.93 -5.70
CA ALA A 107 -6.53 -2.21 -5.24
C ALA A 107 -5.56 -2.58 -6.38
N ASN A 108 -6.02 -2.66 -7.64
CA ASN A 108 -5.22 -3.15 -8.76
C ASN A 108 -4.45 -2.05 -9.49
N PHE A 109 -3.14 -2.01 -9.27
CA PHE A 109 -2.18 -1.11 -9.89
C PHE A 109 -1.41 -1.76 -11.07
N TRP A 110 -1.85 -2.93 -11.57
CA TRP A 110 -1.16 -3.70 -12.61
C TRP A 110 -0.70 -2.87 -13.83
N GLN A 111 -1.52 -1.93 -14.31
CA GLN A 111 -1.19 -1.08 -15.46
C GLN A 111 -0.05 -0.08 -15.24
N LEU A 112 0.31 0.16 -13.97
CA LEU A 112 1.48 0.96 -13.61
C LEU A 112 2.77 0.12 -13.59
N TYR A 113 2.66 -1.21 -13.58
CA TYR A 113 3.79 -2.15 -13.56
C TYR A 113 4.05 -2.83 -14.91
N GLU A 114 2.99 -3.07 -15.67
CA GLU A 114 3.03 -3.85 -16.91
C GLU A 114 2.27 -3.13 -18.01
N ASN A 115 2.70 -3.32 -19.25
CA ASN A 115 2.04 -2.78 -20.42
C ASN A 115 0.78 -3.60 -20.72
N PRO A 116 -0.44 -3.07 -20.50
CA PRO A 116 -1.65 -3.85 -20.71
C PRO A 116 -2.01 -3.97 -22.20
N LEU A 117 -1.40 -3.17 -23.07
CA LEU A 117 -1.63 -3.13 -24.51
C LEU A 117 -0.63 -3.99 -25.30
N ILE A 118 0.25 -4.74 -24.63
CA ILE A 118 1.25 -5.56 -25.30
C ILE A 118 0.61 -6.56 -26.28
N GLY A 119 1.15 -6.62 -27.49
CA GLY A 119 0.67 -7.49 -28.57
C GLY A 119 -0.66 -7.07 -29.20
N THR A 120 -1.21 -5.90 -28.87
CA THR A 120 -2.51 -5.44 -29.41
C THR A 120 -2.36 -4.69 -30.73
N GLY A 121 -1.18 -4.14 -31.03
CA GLY A 121 -0.94 -3.24 -32.17
C GLY A 121 -1.56 -1.85 -31.99
N HIS A 122 -2.03 -1.51 -30.79
CA HIS A 122 -2.62 -0.20 -30.53
C HIS A 122 -1.54 0.90 -30.58
N ALA A 123 -1.89 2.11 -31.04
CA ALA A 123 -0.93 3.21 -31.20
C ALA A 123 -0.29 3.71 -29.89
N LEU A 124 -0.86 3.33 -28.74
CA LEU A 124 -0.33 3.63 -27.40
C LEU A 124 0.35 2.43 -26.74
N GLU A 125 0.49 1.29 -27.44
CA GLU A 125 1.24 0.13 -26.95
C GLU A 125 2.69 0.51 -26.65
N ASP A 126 3.36 1.18 -27.58
CA ASP A 126 4.74 1.63 -27.42
C ASP A 126 4.82 3.14 -27.22
N PHE A 127 5.75 3.59 -26.37
CA PHE A 127 6.05 5.00 -26.23
C PHE A 127 6.75 5.56 -27.47
N ASN A 128 6.13 6.57 -28.08
CA ASN A 128 6.72 7.35 -29.15
C ASN A 128 7.38 8.62 -28.58
N PRO A 129 8.73 8.74 -28.64
CA PRO A 129 9.45 9.88 -28.07
C PRO A 129 9.23 11.19 -28.85
N VAL A 130 8.79 11.13 -30.11
CA VAL A 130 8.55 12.33 -30.94
C VAL A 130 7.25 13.01 -30.52
N THR A 131 6.20 12.22 -30.28
CA THR A 131 4.90 12.74 -29.83
C THR A 131 4.81 12.82 -28.31
N ALA A 132 5.76 12.21 -27.59
CA ALA A 132 5.72 11.96 -26.15
C ALA A 132 4.41 11.25 -25.74
N ARG A 133 3.99 10.26 -26.53
CA ARG A 133 2.76 9.50 -26.30
C ARG A 133 2.94 8.01 -26.37
N GLY A 134 2.24 7.27 -25.51
CA GLY A 134 2.21 5.81 -25.43
C GLY A 134 2.57 5.31 -24.03
N TRP A 135 2.53 4.01 -23.82
CA TRP A 135 2.93 3.42 -22.54
C TRP A 135 4.44 3.52 -22.35
N ASN A 136 4.88 4.28 -21.35
CA ASN A 136 6.28 4.56 -21.01
C ASN A 136 6.68 3.99 -19.63
N GLY A 137 5.95 2.97 -19.18
CA GLY A 137 6.17 2.38 -17.87
C GLY A 137 7.42 1.47 -17.81
N PRO A 138 7.65 0.81 -16.67
CA PRO A 138 6.81 0.84 -15.47
C PRO A 138 6.83 2.23 -14.79
N TYR A 139 5.67 2.68 -14.34
CA TYR A 139 5.49 3.97 -13.66
C TYR A 139 5.71 3.86 -12.15
N LEU A 140 5.49 2.66 -11.60
CA LEU A 140 5.89 2.32 -10.23
C LEU A 140 7.09 1.38 -10.29
N SER A 141 8.14 1.76 -9.56
CA SER A 141 9.42 1.04 -9.53
C SER A 141 9.36 -0.22 -8.65
N ARG A 142 8.44 -0.24 -7.68
CA ARG A 142 8.28 -1.33 -6.72
C ARG A 142 7.16 -2.27 -7.16
N ARG A 143 7.48 -3.33 -7.92
CA ARG A 143 6.64 -4.55 -7.91
C ARG A 143 6.58 -5.24 -6.52
N GLY A 144 7.09 -4.59 -5.47
CA GLY A 144 7.73 -5.19 -4.30
C GLY A 144 6.97 -5.10 -2.98
N GLU A 145 5.77 -4.53 -2.93
CA GLU A 145 4.88 -4.72 -1.77
C GLU A 145 4.09 -6.03 -1.88
N GLY A 146 3.90 -6.50 -3.11
CA GLY A 146 3.47 -7.85 -3.41
C GLY A 146 2.10 -7.92 -4.09
N LEU A 147 1.51 -9.10 -3.98
CA LEU A 147 0.20 -9.45 -4.50
C LEU A 147 -0.74 -9.66 -3.31
N VAL A 148 -1.90 -9.01 -3.34
CA VAL A 148 -2.88 -9.05 -2.25
C VAL A 148 -4.13 -9.83 -2.67
N ASP A 149 -4.57 -10.75 -1.83
CA ASP A 149 -5.89 -11.36 -1.97
C ASP A 149 -6.94 -10.41 -1.39
N ILE A 150 -7.99 -10.06 -2.14
CA ILE A 150 -8.97 -9.03 -1.73
C ILE A 150 -10.38 -9.38 -2.17
N GLY A 151 -11.40 -8.88 -1.47
CA GLY A 151 -12.80 -9.09 -1.83
C GLY A 151 -13.21 -8.31 -3.08
N ASP A 152 -14.08 -8.92 -3.89
CA ASP A 152 -14.68 -8.30 -5.09
C ASP A 152 -15.86 -7.35 -4.79
N ASN A 153 -16.21 -7.18 -3.51
CA ASN A 153 -17.33 -6.31 -3.14
C ASN A 153 -16.98 -4.81 -3.16
N LEU A 154 -15.70 -4.45 -3.15
CA LEU A 154 -15.26 -3.05 -3.21
C LEU A 154 -15.40 -2.50 -4.64
N GLN A 155 -16.28 -1.51 -4.81
CA GLN A 155 -16.61 -0.90 -6.09
C GLN A 155 -15.67 0.26 -6.44
N THR A 156 -15.65 0.65 -7.72
CA THR A 156 -14.78 1.71 -8.24
C THR A 156 -15.11 3.11 -7.72
N ASP A 157 -16.28 3.32 -7.10
CA ASP A 157 -16.69 4.57 -6.47
C ASP A 157 -16.32 4.65 -4.97
N GLY A 158 -15.73 3.58 -4.42
CA GLY A 158 -15.42 3.44 -2.99
C GLY A 158 -16.56 2.88 -2.14
N SER A 159 -17.69 2.49 -2.73
CA SER A 159 -18.71 1.76 -2.00
C SER A 159 -18.35 0.28 -1.81
N GLY A 160 -18.90 -0.35 -0.77
CA GLY A 160 -18.67 -1.76 -0.46
C GLY A 160 -17.51 -1.98 0.51
N SER A 161 -16.88 -3.16 0.45
CA SER A 161 -15.82 -3.55 1.39
C SER A 161 -14.75 -4.44 0.74
N PRO A 162 -13.45 -4.19 1.01
CA PRO A 162 -12.36 -5.04 0.53
C PRO A 162 -12.28 -6.40 1.24
N THR A 163 -13.08 -6.63 2.28
CA THR A 163 -13.10 -7.88 3.07
C THR A 163 -14.44 -8.61 2.97
N ALA A 164 -15.17 -8.39 1.88
CA ALA A 164 -16.45 -9.03 1.60
C ALA A 164 -16.52 -9.53 0.15
N GLY A 165 -17.46 -10.45 -0.11
CA GLY A 165 -17.68 -11.01 -1.45
C GLY A 165 -16.84 -12.26 -1.74
N VAL A 166 -16.44 -12.43 -2.99
CA VAL A 166 -15.53 -13.49 -3.44
C VAL A 166 -14.10 -12.97 -3.38
N VAL A 167 -13.17 -13.81 -2.93
CA VAL A 167 -11.74 -13.47 -2.92
C VAL A 167 -11.20 -13.45 -4.35
N LEU A 168 -10.72 -12.28 -4.76
CA LEU A 168 -9.87 -12.05 -5.92
C LEU A 168 -8.43 -12.34 -5.50
N PRO A 169 -7.75 -13.31 -6.15
CA PRO A 169 -6.41 -13.68 -5.77
C PRO A 169 -5.40 -12.68 -6.33
N GLN A 170 -4.37 -12.40 -5.52
CA GLN A 170 -3.10 -11.86 -6.00
C GLN A 170 -3.24 -10.60 -6.89
N VAL A 171 -4.05 -9.64 -6.46
CA VAL A 171 -4.15 -8.33 -7.10
C VAL A 171 -2.84 -7.56 -6.92
N TYR A 172 -2.38 -6.84 -7.95
CA TYR A 172 -1.16 -6.01 -7.86
C TYR A 172 -1.44 -4.79 -6.98
N GLY A 173 -1.18 -4.92 -5.69
CA GLY A 173 -1.41 -3.89 -4.70
C GLY A 173 -0.20 -3.02 -4.41
N VAL A 174 -0.46 -1.92 -3.71
CA VAL A 174 0.53 -1.11 -3.01
C VAL A 174 0.07 -1.06 -1.55
N ALA A 175 0.88 -1.51 -0.61
CA ALA A 175 0.58 -1.59 0.81
C ALA A 175 0.96 -0.30 1.53
N ASP A 176 0.10 0.15 2.44
CA ASP A 176 0.37 1.24 3.37
C ASP A 176 1.35 0.79 4.49
N PRO A 177 1.88 1.72 5.31
CA PRO A 177 2.84 1.36 6.35
C PRO A 177 2.20 0.69 7.59
N TYR A 178 0.87 0.63 7.68
CA TYR A 178 0.15 0.19 8.88
C TYR A 178 0.06 -1.34 8.95
N VAL A 179 1.08 -1.97 9.53
CA VAL A 179 1.24 -3.43 9.53
C VAL A 179 0.16 -4.15 10.35
N SER A 180 -0.70 -4.90 9.67
CA SER A 180 -1.81 -5.64 10.26
C SER A 180 -1.81 -7.12 9.86
N THR A 181 -2.60 -7.93 10.57
CA THR A 181 -2.82 -9.34 10.19
C THR A 181 -3.87 -9.43 9.07
N PRO A 182 -3.81 -10.46 8.22
CA PRO A 182 -4.89 -10.77 7.28
C PRO A 182 -6.24 -10.96 7.98
N ILE A 183 -7.32 -10.68 7.27
CA ILE A 183 -8.70 -10.86 7.77
C ILE A 183 -9.28 -12.10 7.09
N GLY A 184 -9.14 -13.26 7.75
CA GLY A 184 -9.54 -14.55 7.18
C GLY A 184 -8.76 -14.83 5.89
N SER A 185 -9.47 -14.95 4.76
CA SER A 185 -8.88 -15.13 3.43
C SER A 185 -8.62 -13.81 2.68
N TYR A 186 -8.92 -12.66 3.29
CA TYR A 186 -8.74 -11.34 2.70
C TYR A 186 -7.49 -10.66 3.24
N LEU A 187 -6.96 -9.74 2.44
CA LEU A 187 -5.79 -8.92 2.74
C LEU A 187 -4.54 -9.77 3.02
N VAL A 188 -4.44 -10.91 2.33
CA VAL A 188 -3.31 -11.84 2.39
C VAL A 188 -2.29 -11.41 1.36
N TRP A 189 -1.13 -10.94 1.82
CA TRP A 189 -0.05 -10.46 0.95
C TRP A 189 1.00 -11.52 0.66
N ARG A 190 1.52 -11.54 -0.57
CA ARG A 190 2.62 -12.42 -1.00
C ARG A 190 3.63 -11.63 -1.83
N PRO A 191 4.95 -11.95 -1.77
CA PRO A 191 5.94 -11.29 -2.63
C PRO A 191 5.77 -11.58 -4.12
N SER A 192 5.21 -12.74 -4.48
CA SER A 192 5.01 -13.17 -5.85
C SER A 192 3.97 -14.29 -5.93
N ASP A 193 3.55 -14.64 -7.14
CA ASP A 193 2.67 -15.79 -7.38
C ASP A 193 3.28 -17.07 -6.81
N GLY A 194 2.45 -17.89 -6.17
CA GLY A 194 2.82 -19.15 -5.52
C GLY A 194 3.68 -19.00 -4.25
N ALA A 195 4.11 -17.80 -3.88
CA ALA A 195 4.94 -17.60 -2.69
C ALA A 195 4.17 -17.78 -1.39
N THR A 196 4.90 -18.07 -0.30
CA THR A 196 4.34 -18.10 1.04
C THR A 196 3.84 -16.70 1.42
N PRO A 197 2.60 -16.58 1.95
CA PRO A 197 2.10 -15.30 2.43
C PRO A 197 2.91 -14.72 3.58
N TYR A 198 2.96 -13.39 3.65
CA TYR A 198 3.41 -12.69 4.85
C TYR A 198 2.44 -12.93 6.00
N ALA A 199 2.98 -13.09 7.21
CA ALA A 199 2.15 -13.23 8.41
C ALA A 199 1.42 -11.93 8.77
N ARG A 200 2.06 -10.79 8.49
CA ARG A 200 1.53 -9.44 8.67
C ARG A 200 2.09 -8.54 7.57
N TRP A 201 1.29 -7.59 7.11
CA TRP A 201 1.67 -6.60 6.11
C TRP A 201 0.69 -5.41 6.15
N GLY A 202 0.95 -4.36 5.38
CA GLY A 202 0.06 -3.20 5.28
C GLY A 202 -1.30 -3.50 4.66
N ARG A 203 -2.18 -2.50 4.61
CA ARG A 203 -3.43 -2.54 3.83
C ARG A 203 -3.21 -1.97 2.44
N PRO A 204 -3.93 -2.45 1.42
CA PRO A 204 -3.77 -1.91 0.08
C PRO A 204 -4.30 -0.47 0.03
N TYR A 205 -3.58 0.40 -0.68
CA TYR A 205 -4.15 1.61 -1.22
C TYR A 205 -5.19 1.28 -2.31
N PHE A 206 -6.16 2.16 -2.48
CA PHE A 206 -7.26 2.01 -3.42
C PHE A 206 -7.35 3.19 -4.37
N LEU A 207 -7.65 2.92 -5.64
CA LEU A 207 -7.96 3.93 -6.66
C LEU A 207 -9.46 3.95 -6.95
N PHE A 208 -10.08 5.11 -6.74
CA PHE A 208 -11.51 5.32 -6.97
C PHE A 208 -11.79 6.46 -7.93
N ASP A 209 -13.00 6.45 -8.48
CA ASP A 209 -13.61 7.49 -9.31
C ASP A 209 -12.73 7.90 -10.50
N LEU A 210 -12.02 6.91 -11.06
CA LEU A 210 -11.14 7.14 -12.20
C LEU A 210 -11.91 7.57 -13.44
N ASP A 211 -13.23 7.34 -13.52
CA ASP A 211 -14.09 7.80 -14.62
C ASP A 211 -14.27 9.33 -14.65
N GLN A 212 -14.04 10.00 -13.52
CA GLN A 212 -14.15 11.45 -13.39
C GLN A 212 -12.87 12.05 -12.84
N ASP A 213 -12.09 12.70 -13.70
CA ASP A 213 -10.82 13.36 -13.35
C ASP A 213 -10.89 14.23 -12.09
N SER A 214 -12.01 14.92 -11.87
CA SER A 214 -12.20 15.83 -10.73
C SER A 214 -12.49 15.11 -9.40
N LEU A 215 -12.82 13.82 -9.43
CA LEU A 215 -13.13 12.99 -8.26
C LEU A 215 -12.08 11.90 -8.01
N ALA A 216 -11.27 11.58 -9.02
CA ALA A 216 -10.23 10.57 -8.98
C ALA A 216 -9.35 10.72 -7.74
N ARG A 217 -9.29 9.67 -6.91
CA ARG A 217 -8.63 9.71 -5.59
C ARG A 217 -7.93 8.40 -5.24
N ILE A 218 -6.92 8.53 -4.39
CA ILE A 218 -6.25 7.44 -3.68
C ILE A 218 -6.78 7.42 -2.25
N VAL A 219 -7.07 6.23 -1.72
CA VAL A 219 -7.48 6.03 -0.33
C VAL A 219 -6.63 4.94 0.32
N GLY A 220 -6.10 5.18 1.51
CA GLY A 220 -5.50 4.16 2.38
C GLY A 220 -6.34 3.95 3.64
N SER A 221 -6.26 2.78 4.26
CA SER A 221 -7.14 2.37 5.38
C SER A 221 -6.74 2.92 6.76
N GLY A 222 -5.73 3.79 6.84
CA GLY A 222 -5.33 4.42 8.08
C GLY A 222 -4.77 3.45 9.14
N ASP A 223 -4.66 3.95 10.36
CA ASP A 223 -4.00 3.32 11.51
C ASP A 223 -4.78 2.10 12.03
N ASN A 224 -6.12 2.14 11.99
CA ASN A 224 -6.96 1.03 12.42
C ASN A 224 -6.97 -0.14 11.41
N ALA A 225 -6.43 0.06 10.21
CA ALA A 225 -6.34 -0.92 9.12
C ALA A 225 -7.71 -1.47 8.66
N ILE A 226 -8.78 -0.68 8.79
CA ILE A 226 -10.16 -0.96 8.40
C ILE A 226 -10.57 0.07 7.35
N TYR A 227 -11.07 -0.40 6.21
CA TYR A 227 -11.60 0.50 5.19
C TYR A 227 -12.96 1.07 5.61
N GLU A 228 -13.07 2.39 5.63
CA GLU A 228 -14.27 3.13 6.07
C GLU A 228 -14.86 4.04 4.98
N GLY A 229 -14.49 3.81 3.71
CA GLY A 229 -15.05 4.57 2.57
C GLY A 229 -14.42 5.95 2.37
N GLY A 230 -13.22 6.18 2.89
CA GLY A 230 -12.58 7.50 2.94
C GLY A 230 -13.04 8.37 4.11
N ALA A 231 -13.65 7.76 5.13
CA ALA A 231 -14.04 8.41 6.38
C ALA A 231 -13.23 7.87 7.57
N GLY A 232 -13.48 8.40 8.77
CA GLY A 232 -12.78 7.97 9.98
C GLY A 232 -11.30 8.33 9.92
N ASP A 233 -10.43 7.33 10.01
CA ASP A 233 -8.97 7.48 9.89
C ASP A 233 -8.41 7.10 8.51
N ASP A 234 -9.27 6.75 7.54
CA ASP A 234 -8.86 6.57 6.16
C ASP A 234 -8.16 7.84 5.64
N VAL A 235 -7.02 7.65 4.98
CA VAL A 235 -6.24 8.74 4.39
C VAL A 235 -6.62 8.90 2.93
N VAL A 236 -7.06 10.10 2.53
CA VAL A 236 -7.55 10.39 1.18
C VAL A 236 -6.67 11.44 0.49
N ALA A 237 -6.27 11.16 -0.76
CA ALA A 237 -5.55 12.10 -1.60
C ALA A 237 -6.19 12.21 -2.99
N GLU A 238 -6.50 13.43 -3.42
CA GLU A 238 -7.02 13.70 -4.76
C GLU A 238 -5.90 13.67 -5.81
N LEU A 239 -6.15 13.07 -6.98
CA LEU A 239 -5.13 12.83 -8.00
C LEU A 239 -4.83 14.05 -8.87
N LEU A 240 -5.82 14.87 -9.19
CA LEU A 240 -5.72 15.91 -10.23
C LEU A 240 -6.09 17.33 -9.74
N ARG A 241 -6.17 17.51 -8.42
CA ARG A 241 -6.27 18.82 -7.79
C ARG A 241 -4.94 19.22 -7.14
#